data_AF-A0A0D1VHT0-F1
#
_entry.id   AF-A0A0D1VHT0-F1
#
_cell.length_a   1.000
_cell.length_b   1.000
_cell.length_c   1.000
_cell.angle_alpha   90.00
_cell.angle_beta   90.00
_cell.angle_gamma   90.00
#
_symmetry.space_group_name_H-M   'P 1'
#
loop_
_entity.id
_entity.type
_entity.pdbx_description
1 polymer ?
#
loop_
_entity_poly.entity_id
_entity_poly.type
_entity_poly.pdbx_seq_one_letter_code
_entity_poly.pdbx_strand_id
1 'polypeptide(L)'
;MKELWLARLFRRTCSIQKRMETVREWPDERELLLILHTLKEQTDQSYDSCIVDREVYDSSRHLLFLLDMVLPYALITPPALQERIIRLIIEGVPGVLTRYLQLGEERRRDMRREFLRELRCMTAEIRRIVTAIQECEREAFIHQASFIANGHKKSKTHL
;
A
#
# COMPACT_ATOMS: atom_id res chain seq x y z
N MET A 1 19.09 9.84 15.24
CA MET A 1 19.99 8.81 14.68
C MET A 1 19.34 7.48 14.27
N LYS A 2 18.02 7.25 14.48
CA LYS A 2 17.36 5.97 14.11
C LYS A 2 16.68 5.97 12.71
N GLU A 3 16.37 7.14 12.16
CA GLU A 3 15.71 7.26 10.84
C GLU A 3 16.64 6.97 9.65
N LEU A 4 17.94 7.23 9.82
CA LEU A 4 18.97 6.98 8.80
C LEU A 4 19.25 5.49 8.58
N TRP A 5 18.95 4.62 9.54
CA TRP A 5 19.23 3.19 9.44
C TRP A 5 18.19 2.47 8.58
N LEU A 6 16.90 2.77 8.74
CA LEU A 6 15.84 2.23 7.90
C LEU A 6 15.97 2.71 6.45
N ALA A 7 16.22 4.00 6.24
CA ALA A 7 16.45 4.55 4.90
C ALA A 7 17.70 3.94 4.21
N ARG A 8 18.73 3.58 4.97
CA ARG A 8 19.92 2.87 4.45
C ARG A 8 19.64 1.40 4.16
N LEU A 9 18.84 0.71 4.98
CA LEU A 9 18.47 -0.68 4.72
C LEU A 9 17.63 -0.79 3.44
N PHE A 10 16.61 0.08 3.28
CA PHE A 10 15.78 0.15 2.07
C PHE A 10 16.57 0.57 0.82
N ARG A 11 17.52 1.52 0.92
CA ARG A 11 18.36 1.91 -0.23
C ARG A 11 19.34 0.82 -0.68
N ARG A 12 19.88 0.01 0.25
CA ARG A 12 20.89 -0.99 -0.09
C ARG A 12 20.28 -2.20 -0.81
N THR A 13 19.09 -2.65 -0.39
CA THR A 13 18.33 -3.68 -1.11
C THR A 13 17.90 -3.24 -2.51
N CYS A 14 17.43 -1.99 -2.68
CA CYS A 14 17.10 -1.45 -4.01
C CYS A 14 18.30 -1.38 -4.98
N SER A 15 19.54 -1.28 -4.49
CA SER A 15 20.72 -1.17 -5.37
C SER A 15 21.22 -2.51 -5.90
N ILE A 16 20.96 -3.61 -5.19
CA ILE A 16 21.38 -4.96 -5.59
C ILE A 16 20.37 -5.60 -6.56
N GLN A 17 19.09 -5.25 -6.44
CA GLN A 17 18.02 -5.77 -7.32
C GLN A 17 18.00 -5.15 -8.73
N LYS A 18 18.58 -3.96 -8.90
CA LYS A 18 18.60 -3.24 -10.20
C LYS A 18 19.45 -3.89 -11.31
N ARG A 19 20.08 -5.05 -11.09
CA ARG A 19 20.93 -5.70 -12.11
C ARG A 19 20.38 -7.00 -12.69
N MET A 20 19.23 -7.51 -12.24
CA MET A 20 18.63 -8.72 -12.82
C MET A 20 17.10 -8.69 -12.64
N GLU A 21 16.40 -7.86 -13.40
CA GLU A 21 14.95 -8.00 -13.55
C GLU A 21 14.65 -8.36 -15.01
N THR A 22 14.72 -9.66 -15.27
CA THR A 22 13.69 -10.39 -16.01
C THR A 22 12.34 -9.72 -15.76
N VAL A 23 11.59 -9.41 -16.82
CA VAL A 23 10.23 -8.86 -16.77
C VAL A 23 9.40 -9.71 -15.82
N ARG A 24 9.32 -9.29 -14.55
CA ARG A 24 8.51 -9.95 -13.54
C ARG A 24 7.11 -9.42 -13.79
N GLU A 25 6.25 -10.26 -14.35
CA GLU A 25 4.83 -9.93 -14.47
C GLU A 25 4.32 -9.66 -13.05
N TRP A 26 3.88 -8.44 -12.81
CA TRP A 26 3.24 -8.08 -11.54
C TRP A 26 1.92 -8.86 -11.44
N PRO A 27 1.52 -9.24 -10.21
CA PRO A 27 0.26 -9.93 -10.01
C PRO A 27 -0.91 -9.07 -10.49
N ASP A 28 -1.92 -9.73 -11.04
CA ASP A 28 -3.11 -9.05 -11.54
C ASP A 28 -4.02 -8.56 -10.39
N GLU A 29 -5.05 -7.78 -10.71
CA GLU A 29 -5.98 -7.24 -9.71
C GLU A 29 -6.66 -8.35 -8.88
N ARG A 30 -6.97 -9.47 -9.52
CA ARG A 30 -7.67 -10.59 -8.89
C ARG A 30 -6.77 -11.28 -7.87
N GLU A 31 -5.50 -11.46 -8.19
CA GLU A 31 -4.49 -12.00 -7.28
C GLU A 31 -4.30 -11.07 -6.07
N LEU A 32 -4.23 -9.76 -6.28
CA LEU A 32 -4.14 -8.78 -5.20
C LEU A 32 -5.39 -8.79 -4.29
N LEU A 33 -6.58 -8.87 -4.89
CA LEU A 33 -7.84 -9.03 -4.14
C LEU A 33 -7.85 -10.30 -3.30
N LEU A 34 -7.38 -11.43 -3.86
CA LEU A 34 -7.32 -12.71 -3.16
C LEU A 34 -6.39 -12.65 -1.94
N ILE A 35 -5.25 -11.96 -2.06
CA ILE A 35 -4.33 -11.74 -0.94
C ILE A 35 -5.03 -10.93 0.17
N LEU A 36 -5.65 -9.81 -0.18
CA LEU A 36 -6.36 -8.97 0.80
C LEU A 36 -7.51 -9.72 1.47
N HIS A 37 -8.28 -10.50 0.71
CA HIS A 37 -9.35 -11.35 1.24
C HIS A 37 -8.81 -12.36 2.24
N THR A 38 -7.74 -13.09 1.88
CA THR A 38 -7.10 -14.09 2.75
C THR A 38 -6.62 -13.46 4.06
N LEU A 39 -6.02 -12.26 4.01
CA LEU A 39 -5.56 -11.56 5.21
C LEU A 39 -6.72 -11.13 6.11
N LYS A 40 -7.86 -10.72 5.54
CA LYS A 40 -9.07 -10.39 6.32
C LYS A 40 -9.62 -11.63 7.01
N GLU A 41 -9.77 -12.73 6.29
CA GLU A 41 -10.23 -14.00 6.87
C GLU A 41 -9.32 -14.46 8.00
N GLN A 42 -8.00 -14.39 7.82
CA GLN A 42 -7.03 -14.72 8.87
C GLN A 42 -7.17 -13.81 10.10
N THR A 43 -7.41 -12.52 9.88
CA THR A 43 -7.58 -11.54 10.95
C THR A 43 -8.87 -11.80 11.73
N ASP A 44 -9.99 -12.05 11.04
CA ASP A 44 -11.28 -12.36 11.65
C ASP A 44 -11.22 -13.69 12.42
N GLN A 45 -10.71 -14.76 11.80
CA GLN A 45 -10.53 -16.07 12.46
C GLN A 45 -9.65 -15.99 13.71
N SER A 46 -8.59 -15.17 13.67
CA SER A 46 -7.69 -14.97 14.81
C SER A 46 -8.39 -14.23 15.95
N TYR A 47 -9.28 -13.29 15.64
CA TYR A 47 -10.05 -12.60 16.68
C TYR A 47 -11.12 -13.51 17.28
N ASP A 48 -11.85 -14.25 16.44
CA ASP A 48 -12.88 -15.21 16.88
C ASP A 48 -12.28 -16.32 17.75
N SER A 49 -11.06 -16.75 17.44
CA SER A 49 -10.31 -17.74 18.22
C SER A 49 -9.65 -17.17 19.49
N CYS A 50 -9.92 -15.91 19.84
CA CYS A 50 -9.30 -15.19 20.96
C CYS A 50 -7.75 -15.18 20.91
N ILE A 51 -7.17 -15.31 19.71
CA ILE A 51 -5.73 -15.24 19.48
C ILE A 51 -5.31 -13.79 19.65
N VAL A 52 -5.92 -12.85 18.92
CA VAL A 52 -5.55 -11.43 18.99
C VAL A 52 -6.52 -10.62 19.85
N ASP A 53 -6.00 -9.59 20.51
CA ASP A 53 -6.84 -8.64 21.22
C ASP A 53 -7.53 -7.64 20.27
N ARG A 54 -8.51 -6.94 20.82
CA ARG A 54 -9.34 -5.99 20.06
C ARG A 54 -8.56 -4.85 19.40
N GLU A 55 -7.51 -4.33 20.04
CA GLU A 55 -6.72 -3.22 19.48
C GLU A 55 -5.94 -3.68 18.24
N VAL A 56 -5.36 -4.88 18.31
CA VAL A 56 -4.69 -5.54 17.18
C VAL A 56 -5.69 -5.82 16.05
N TYR A 57 -6.85 -6.36 16.39
CA TYR A 57 -7.92 -6.63 15.43
C TYR A 57 -8.37 -5.36 14.70
N ASP A 58 -8.78 -4.33 15.44
CA ASP A 58 -9.28 -3.07 14.89
C ASP A 58 -8.22 -2.38 14.02
N SER A 59 -6.95 -2.39 14.45
CA SER A 59 -5.84 -1.80 13.70
C SER A 59 -5.56 -2.55 12.39
N SER A 60 -5.60 -3.89 12.43
CA SER A 60 -5.36 -4.74 11.26
C SER A 60 -6.48 -4.59 10.25
N ARG A 61 -7.74 -4.65 10.71
CA ARG A 61 -8.93 -4.44 9.89
C ARG A 61 -8.94 -3.05 9.25
N HIS A 62 -8.57 -2.01 9.99
CA HIS A 62 -8.47 -0.66 9.46
C HIS A 62 -7.44 -0.57 8.32
N LEU A 63 -6.24 -1.15 8.52
CA LEU A 63 -5.21 -1.18 7.48
C LEU A 63 -5.67 -1.92 6.22
N LEU A 64 -6.29 -3.10 6.38
CA LEU A 64 -6.78 -3.90 5.26
C LEU A 64 -7.88 -3.19 4.49
N PHE A 65 -8.80 -2.49 5.18
CA PHE A 65 -9.81 -1.66 4.54
C PHE A 65 -9.18 -0.52 3.71
N LEU A 66 -8.15 0.14 4.23
CA LEU A 66 -7.47 1.20 3.49
C LEU A 66 -6.77 0.66 2.23
N LEU A 67 -6.27 -0.58 2.26
CA LEU A 67 -5.67 -1.22 1.09
C LEU A 67 -6.70 -1.54 0.01
N ASP A 68 -7.90 -2.00 0.36
CA ASP A 68 -8.98 -2.16 -0.61
C ASP A 68 -9.29 -0.85 -1.34
N MET A 69 -9.30 0.26 -0.61
CA MET A 69 -9.62 1.57 -1.17
C MET A 69 -8.57 2.06 -2.17
N VAL A 70 -7.30 1.71 -1.97
CA VAL A 70 -6.21 2.11 -2.89
C VAL A 70 -5.93 1.09 -3.99
N LEU A 71 -6.43 -0.14 -3.88
CA LEU A 71 -6.18 -1.20 -4.85
C LEU A 71 -6.58 -0.84 -6.29
N PRO A 72 -7.75 -0.23 -6.57
CA PRO A 72 -8.11 0.16 -7.94
C PRO A 72 -7.09 1.11 -8.58
N TYR A 73 -6.39 1.89 -7.75
CA TYR A 73 -5.36 2.83 -8.20
C TYR A 73 -4.04 2.15 -8.55
N ALA A 74 -3.82 0.90 -8.13
CA ALA A 74 -2.62 0.14 -8.49
C ALA A 74 -2.50 -0.10 -10.01
N LEU A 75 -3.60 0.02 -10.76
CA LEU A 75 -3.61 -0.27 -12.20
C LEU A 75 -3.62 0.98 -13.10
N ILE A 76 -3.95 2.14 -12.52
CA ILE A 76 -4.17 3.38 -13.28
C ILE A 76 -3.22 4.53 -12.91
N THR A 77 -2.42 4.36 -11.86
CA THR A 77 -1.46 5.37 -11.39
C THR A 77 -0.09 5.20 -12.04
N PRO A 78 0.78 6.23 -11.97
CA PRO A 78 2.16 6.12 -12.43
C PRO A 78 2.90 4.90 -11.85
N PRO A 79 3.86 4.29 -12.58
CA PRO A 79 4.53 3.05 -12.17
C PRO A 79 5.12 3.06 -10.75
N ALA A 80 5.63 4.21 -10.30
CA ALA A 80 6.19 4.36 -8.96
C ALA A 80 5.13 4.27 -7.84
N LEU A 81 3.89 4.70 -8.09
CA LEU A 81 2.79 4.56 -7.13
C LEU A 81 2.19 3.16 -7.19
N GLN A 82 2.02 2.62 -8.40
CA GLN A 82 1.64 1.23 -8.62
C GLN A 82 2.55 0.28 -7.83
N GLU A 83 3.87 0.39 -7.99
CA GLU A 83 4.84 -0.46 -7.28
C GLU A 83 4.68 -0.37 -5.76
N ARG A 84 4.48 0.83 -5.22
CA ARG A 84 4.30 1.04 -3.77
C ARG A 84 3.02 0.36 -3.26
N ILE A 85 1.91 0.49 -3.98
CA ILE A 85 0.64 -0.16 -3.61
C ILE A 85 0.80 -1.69 -3.68
N ILE A 86 1.33 -2.20 -4.79
CA ILE A 86 1.51 -3.64 -4.98
C ILE A 86 2.42 -4.21 -3.89
N ARG A 87 3.59 -3.61 -3.64
CA ARG A 87 4.53 -4.07 -2.59
C ARG A 87 3.90 -4.07 -1.20
N LEU A 88 3.06 -3.09 -0.86
CA LEU A 88 2.33 -3.12 0.42
C LEU A 88 1.41 -4.33 0.52
N ILE A 89 0.73 -4.70 -0.56
CA ILE A 89 -0.23 -5.80 -0.60
C ILE A 89 0.48 -7.17 -0.62
N ILE A 90 1.54 -7.34 -1.41
CA ILE A 90 2.18 -8.65 -1.62
C ILE A 90 3.27 -8.98 -0.61
N GLU A 91 3.94 -7.97 -0.05
CA GLU A 91 5.10 -8.14 0.82
C GLU A 91 4.88 -7.48 2.18
N GLY A 92 4.47 -6.21 2.20
CA GLY A 92 4.40 -5.40 3.41
C GLY A 92 3.44 -5.96 4.46
N VAL A 93 2.15 -5.95 4.15
CA VAL A 93 1.11 -6.39 5.11
C VAL A 93 1.17 -7.88 5.39
N PRO A 94 1.28 -8.79 4.41
CA PRO A 94 1.47 -10.21 4.70
C PRO A 94 2.69 -10.47 5.58
N GLY A 95 3.81 -9.80 5.28
CA GLY A 95 5.06 -9.95 6.02
C GLY A 95 4.95 -9.55 7.49
N VAL A 96 4.06 -8.62 7.84
CA VAL A 96 3.85 -8.18 9.24
C VAL A 96 2.73 -8.98 9.90
N LEU A 97 1.58 -9.10 9.24
CA LEU A 97 0.36 -9.70 9.79
C LEU A 97 0.51 -11.21 9.96
N THR A 98 0.90 -11.93 8.91
CA THR A 98 1.07 -13.39 8.98
C THR A 98 2.14 -13.77 10.00
N ARG A 99 3.27 -13.03 10.05
CA ARG A 99 4.32 -13.29 11.04
C ARG A 99 3.84 -13.11 12.45
N TYR A 100 3.10 -12.03 12.74
CA TYR A 100 2.56 -11.80 14.07
C TYR A 100 1.58 -12.90 14.49
N LEU A 101 0.67 -13.31 13.60
CA LEU A 101 -0.33 -14.34 13.88
C LEU A 101 0.28 -15.73 14.13
N GLN A 102 1.43 -16.03 13.52
CA GLN A 102 2.15 -17.30 13.70
C GLN A 102 2.94 -17.39 15.02
N LEU A 103 3.09 -16.29 15.76
CA LEU A 103 3.80 -16.30 17.03
C LEU A 103 2.98 -17.02 18.12
N GLY A 104 3.66 -17.69 19.05
CA GLY A 104 3.05 -18.17 20.28
C GLY A 104 2.55 -17.02 21.17
N GLU A 105 1.61 -17.29 22.08
CA GLU A 105 0.93 -16.26 22.88
C GLU A 105 1.90 -15.35 23.65
N GLU A 106 2.88 -15.92 24.37
CA GLU A 106 3.87 -15.15 25.13
C GLU A 106 4.65 -14.18 24.24
N ARG A 107 5.15 -14.66 23.10
CA ARG A 107 5.87 -13.82 22.13
C ARG A 107 4.98 -12.75 21.52
N ARG A 108 3.68 -13.03 21.30
CA ARG A 108 2.73 -12.03 20.77
C ARG A 108 2.52 -10.87 21.75
N ARG A 109 2.47 -11.16 23.05
CA ARG A 109 2.34 -10.12 24.09
C ARG A 109 3.55 -9.19 24.07
N ASP A 110 4.75 -9.75 23.97
CA ASP A 110 6.00 -8.97 23.91
C ASP A 110 6.11 -8.13 22.63
N MET A 111 5.74 -8.72 21.49
CA MET A 111 5.84 -8.10 20.17
C MET A 111 4.68 -7.14 19.85
N ARG A 112 3.62 -7.12 20.66
CA ARG A 112 2.37 -6.37 20.40
C ARG A 112 2.63 -4.90 20.06
N ARG A 113 3.48 -4.23 20.84
CA ARG A 113 3.78 -2.80 20.64
C ARG A 113 4.52 -2.54 19.33
N GLU A 114 5.43 -3.43 18.96
CA GLU A 114 6.18 -3.34 17.71
C GLU A 114 5.27 -3.59 16.53
N PHE A 115 4.44 -4.63 16.58
CA PHE A 115 3.43 -4.93 15.57
C PHE A 115 2.48 -3.74 15.34
N LEU A 116 1.87 -3.18 16.39
CA LEU A 116 1.00 -1.99 16.28
C LEU A 116 1.74 -0.75 15.75
N ARG A 117 3.05 -0.66 15.98
CA ARG A 117 3.86 0.41 15.39
C ARG A 117 4.05 0.19 13.90
N GLU A 118 4.32 -1.03 13.45
CA GLU A 118 4.43 -1.38 12.04
C GLU A 118 3.12 -1.13 11.28
N LEU A 119 1.97 -1.53 11.85
CA LEU A 119 0.65 -1.22 11.28
C LEU A 119 0.44 0.30 11.11
N ARG A 120 0.84 1.11 12.10
CA ARG A 120 0.76 2.57 12.02
C ARG A 120 1.67 3.15 10.95
N CYS A 121 2.88 2.61 10.79
CA CYS A 121 3.79 3.01 9.72
C CYS A 121 3.20 2.71 8.34
N MET A 122 2.62 1.53 8.14
CA MET A 122 1.96 1.16 6.88
C MET A 122 0.72 2.01 6.62
N THR A 123 -0.08 2.29 7.64
CA THR A 123 -1.23 3.22 7.53
C THR A 123 -0.78 4.62 7.11
N ALA A 124 0.32 5.13 7.70
CA ALA A 124 0.89 6.42 7.31
C ALA A 124 1.40 6.40 5.86
N GLU A 125 1.96 5.29 5.41
CA GLU A 125 2.38 5.13 4.02
C GLU A 125 1.19 5.15 3.05
N ILE A 126 0.09 4.47 3.38
CA ILE A 126 -1.14 4.53 2.56
C ILE A 126 -1.66 5.96 2.48
N ARG A 127 -1.63 6.74 3.58
CA ARG A 127 -2.03 8.16 3.53
C ARG A 127 -1.17 8.99 2.58
N ARG A 128 0.14 8.72 2.52
CA ARG A 128 1.03 9.38 1.54
C ARG A 128 0.72 8.95 0.11
N ILE A 129 0.37 7.68 -0.10
CA ILE A 129 -0.08 7.18 -1.41
C ILE A 129 -1.36 7.90 -1.84
N VAL A 130 -2.36 8.00 -0.95
CA VAL A 130 -3.61 8.72 -1.23
C VAL A 130 -3.34 10.18 -1.59
N THR A 131 -2.45 10.86 -0.86
CA THR A 131 -2.08 12.25 -1.17
C THR A 131 -1.47 12.35 -2.57
N ALA A 132 -0.57 11.42 -2.93
CA ALA A 132 0.06 11.40 -4.24
C ALA A 132 -0.95 11.09 -5.37
N ILE A 133 -1.93 10.21 -5.12
CA ILE A 133 -3.04 9.94 -6.06
C ILE A 133 -3.83 11.22 -6.32
N GLN A 134 -4.21 11.94 -5.27
CA GLN A 134 -4.96 13.20 -5.38
C GLN A 134 -4.18 14.27 -6.14
N GLU A 135 -2.86 14.33 -5.97
CA GLU A 135 -1.98 15.22 -6.74
C GLU A 135 -1.98 14.85 -8.23
N CYS A 136 -1.85 13.56 -8.56
CA CYS A 136 -1.92 13.08 -9.94
C CYS A 136 -3.28 13.41 -10.60
N GLU A 137 -4.38 13.20 -9.89
CA GLU A 137 -5.73 13.53 -10.39
C GLU A 137 -5.89 15.03 -10.63
N ARG A 138 -5.37 15.86 -9.71
CA ARG A 138 -5.40 17.31 -9.84
C ARG A 138 -4.62 17.79 -11.06
N GLU A 139 -3.42 17.26 -11.29
CA GLU A 139 -2.61 17.58 -12.47
C GLU A 139 -3.33 17.17 -13.77
N ALA A 140 -3.88 15.96 -13.82
CA ALA A 140 -4.64 15.48 -14.97
C ALA A 140 -5.83 16.39 -15.30
N PHE A 141 -6.57 16.83 -14.28
CA PHE A 141 -7.70 17.75 -14.45
C PHE A 141 -7.25 19.12 -14.97
N ILE A 142 -6.15 19.68 -14.43
CA ILE A 142 -5.58 20.95 -14.91
C ILE A 142 -5.16 20.83 -16.38
N HIS A 143 -4.49 19.74 -16.75
CA HIS A 143 -4.09 19.50 -18.13
C HIS A 143 -5.30 19.39 -19.07
N GLN A 144 -6.35 18.65 -18.68
CA GLN A 144 -7.58 18.53 -19.48
C GLN A 144 -8.29 19.88 -19.65
N ALA A 145 -8.42 20.67 -18.57
CA ALA A 145 -9.00 22.01 -18.64
C ALA A 145 -8.19 22.95 -19.56
N SER A 146 -6.85 22.89 -19.47
CA SER A 146 -5.97 23.68 -20.34
C SER A 146 -6.08 23.29 -21.82
N PHE A 147 -6.22 22.00 -22.10
CA PHE A 147 -6.41 21.47 -23.46
C PHE A 147 -7.73 21.98 -24.06
N ILE A 148 -8.83 21.86 -23.32
CA ILE A 148 -10.16 22.35 -23.76
C ILE A 148 -10.12 23.87 -24.01
N ALA A 149 -9.55 24.65 -23.08
CA ALA A 149 -9.44 26.10 -23.23
C ALA A 149 -8.62 26.51 -24.46
N ASN A 150 -7.53 25.80 -24.75
CA ASN A 150 -6.70 26.06 -25.93
C ASN A 150 -7.35 25.60 -27.25
N GLY A 151 -8.13 24.51 -27.22
CA GLY A 151 -8.96 24.07 -28.34
C GLY A 151 -10.00 25.11 -28.72
N HIS A 152 -10.69 25.71 -27.74
CA HIS A 152 -11.65 26.79 -27.99
C HIS A 152 -11.01 28.08 -28.52
N LYS A 153 -9.78 28.41 -28.11
CA LYS A 153 -9.05 29.57 -28.65
C LYS A 153 -8.69 29.40 -30.14
N LYS A 154 -8.29 28.20 -30.57
CA LYS A 154 -7.97 27.91 -31.98
C LYS A 154 -9.20 27.83 -32.89
N SER A 155 -10.37 27.49 -32.34
CA SER A 155 -11.64 27.44 -33.07
C SER A 155 -12.24 28.82 -33.38
N LYS A 156 -11.92 29.87 -32.61
CA LYS A 156 -12.43 31.24 -32.83
C LYS A 156 -11.62 32.07 -33.84
N THR A 157 -10.49 31.57 -34.31
CA THR A 157 -9.64 32.23 -35.33
C THR A 157 -10.01 31.88 -36.79
N HIS A 158 -11.11 31.16 -37.01
CA HIS A 158 -11.59 30.76 -38.36
C HIS A 158 -13.02 31.23 -38.68
N LEU A 159 -13.51 32.30 -38.04
CA LEU A 159 -14.76 32.98 -38.39
C LEU A 159 -14.48 34.40 -38.86
#